data_AF-A0A948JEE6-F1
#
_entry.id   AF-A0A948JEE6-F1
#
_cell.length_a   1.000
_cell.length_b   1.000
_cell.length_c   1.000
_cell.angle_alpha   90.00
_cell.angle_beta   90.00
_cell.angle_gamma   90.00
#
_symmetry.space_group_name_H-M   'P 1'
#
loop_
_entity.id
_entity.type
_entity.pdbx_description
1 polymer ?
#
loop_
_entity_poly.entity_id
_entity_poly.type
_entity_poly.pdbx_seq_one_letter_code
_entity_poly.pdbx_strand_id
1 'polypeptide(L)' 'EFIWLLDSASPRSGPDLRKGERHKVADYPKAVVDEWVRTKAAEYAEEPAEKPKESPKAKK' A
#
# COMPACT_ATOMS: atom_id res chain seq x y z
N GLU A 1 0.76 6.61 7.10
CA GLU A 1 1.69 6.39 5.96
C GLU A 1 1.15 5.24 5.12
N PHE A 2 1.72 4.92 3.95
CA PHE A 2 1.33 3.75 3.15
C PHE A 2 2.57 3.08 2.52
N ILE A 3 2.48 1.78 2.28
CA ILE A 3 3.49 0.97 1.60
C ILE A 3 3.01 0.73 0.17
N TRP A 4 3.86 1.00 -0.81
CA TRP A 4 3.57 0.67 -2.20
C TRP A 4 3.84 -0.81 -2.45
N LEU A 5 2.88 -1.56 -3.01
CA LEU A 5 2.99 -3.01 -3.19
C LEU A 5 3.29 -3.42 -4.64
N LEU A 6 3.04 -2.55 -5.61
CA LEU A 6 3.30 -2.80 -7.02
C LEU A 6 4.72 -2.43 -7.42
N ASP A 7 5.06 -2.67 -8.69
CA ASP A 7 6.31 -2.22 -9.27
C ASP A 7 6.43 -0.69 -9.26
N SER A 8 7.63 -0.17 -9.58
CA SER A 8 7.92 1.26 -9.49
C SER A 8 6.91 2.06 -10.32
N ALA A 9 6.28 3.05 -9.69
CA ALA A 9 5.25 3.87 -10.32
C ALA A 9 5.54 5.35 -10.12
N SER A 10 5.40 6.13 -11.18
CA SER A 10 5.58 7.58 -11.16
C SER A 10 4.19 8.24 -11.26
N PRO A 11 3.52 8.50 -10.13
CA PRO A 11 2.21 9.15 -10.16
C PRO A 11 2.33 10.57 -10.73
N ARG A 12 1.22 11.09 -11.29
CA ARG A 12 1.19 12.46 -11.84
C ARG A 12 1.42 13.54 -10.77
N SER A 13 1.26 13.21 -9.49
CA SER A 13 1.46 14.12 -8.38
C SER A 13 2.08 13.37 -7.21
N GLY A 14 3.15 13.95 -6.65
CA GLY A 14 3.94 13.36 -5.57
C GLY A 14 5.24 12.72 -6.05
N PRO A 15 6.04 12.17 -5.13
CA PRO A 15 7.28 11.47 -5.45
C PRO A 15 7.05 10.12 -6.15
N ASP A 16 8.13 9.56 -6.71
CA ASP A 16 8.11 8.21 -7.27
C ASP A 16 7.83 7.17 -6.18
N LEU A 17 6.96 6.21 -6.51
CA LEU A 17 6.60 5.10 -5.66
C LEU A 17 7.48 3.91 -5.98
N ARG A 18 8.10 3.33 -4.95
CA ARG A 18 8.95 2.13 -5.07
C ARG A 18 8.33 0.97 -4.33
N LYS A 19 8.37 -0.21 -4.94
CA LYS A 19 7.84 -1.44 -4.33
C LYS A 19 8.46 -1.69 -2.96
N GLY A 20 7.62 -1.83 -1.94
CA GLY A 20 8.01 -2.06 -0.55
C GLY A 20 8.48 -0.81 0.19
N GLU A 21 8.49 0.36 -0.46
CA GLU A 21 8.87 1.63 0.17
C GLU A 21 7.67 2.26 0.89
N ARG A 22 7.98 2.95 2.00
CA ARG A 22 7.00 3.67 2.82
C ARG A 22 6.93 5.12 2.38
N HIS A 23 5.71 5.56 2.08
CA HIS A 23 5.43 6.91 1.65
C HIS A 23 4.39 7.56 2.58
N LYS A 24 4.47 8.88 2.78
CA LYS A 24 3.46 9.57 3.59
C LYS A 24 2.22 9.83 2.76
N VAL A 25 1.05 9.53 3.32
CA VAL A 25 -0.25 9.82 2.68
C VAL A 25 -0.39 11.31 2.37
N ALA A 26 0.23 12.19 3.18
CA ALA A 26 0.21 13.63 3.01
C ALA A 26 0.92 14.13 1.73
N ASP A 27 1.85 13.36 1.17
CA ASP A 27 2.54 13.70 -0.07
C ASP A 27 1.65 13.48 -1.32
N TYR A 28 0.49 12.85 -1.13
CA TYR A 28 -0.42 12.46 -2.22
C TYR A 28 -1.87 12.87 -1.92
N PRO A 29 -2.71 13.03 -2.95
CA PRO A 29 -4.13 13.26 -2.73
C PRO A 29 -4.77 12.04 -2.05
N LYS A 30 -5.53 12.25 -0.98
CA LYS A 30 -6.21 11.17 -0.25
C LYS A 30 -7.04 10.27 -1.17
N ALA A 31 -7.74 10.84 -2.16
CA ALA A 31 -8.54 10.08 -3.13
C ALA A 31 -7.70 9.07 -3.93
N VAL A 32 -6.47 9.44 -4.28
CA VAL A 32 -5.54 8.60 -5.04
C VAL A 32 -5.01 7.47 -4.16
N VAL A 33 -4.61 7.79 -2.92
CA VAL A 33 -4.15 6.77 -1.95
C VAL A 33 -5.26 5.78 -1.64
N ASP A 34 -6.50 6.25 -1.48
CA ASP A 34 -7.67 5.39 -1.24
C ASP A 34 -7.93 4.43 -2.42
N GLU A 35 -7.79 4.93 -3.66
CA GLU A 35 -7.88 4.09 -4.86
C GLU A 35 -6.77 3.05 -4.92
N TRP A 36 -5.53 3.42 -4.57
CA TRP A 36 -4.42 2.47 -4.51
C TRP A 36 -4.64 1.39 -3.47
N VAL A 37 -5.14 1.74 -2.29
CA VAL A 37 -5.45 0.76 -1.25
C VAL A 37 -6.62 -0.13 -1.69
N ARG A 38 -7.67 0.44 -2.28
CA ARG A 38 -8.82 -0.29 -2.80
C ARG A 38 -8.47 -1.28 -3.90
N THR A 39 -7.52 -0.93 -4.76
CA THR A 39 -7.03 -1.78 -5.86
C THR A 39 -5.90 -2.71 -5.45
N LYS A 40 -5.51 -2.72 -4.17
CA LYS A 40 -4.35 -3.46 -3.63
C LYS A 40 -3.01 -3.06 -4.24
N ALA A 41 -2.93 -1.84 -4.78
CA ALA A 41 -1.69 -1.26 -5.25
C ALA A 41 -0.80 -0.73 -4.11
N ALA A 42 -1.43 -0.29 -3.02
CA ALA A 42 -0.80 0.18 -1.79
C ALA A 42 -1.49 -0.43 -0.57
N GLU A 43 -0.86 -0.30 0.60
CA GLU A 43 -1.43 -0.67 1.90
C GLU A 43 -1.14 0.41 2.93
N TYR A 44 -2.11 0.81 3.75
CA TYR A 44 -1.85 1.78 4.82
C TYR A 44 -0.89 1.19 5.85
N ALA A 45 0.17 1.95 6.15
CA ALA A 45 1.22 1.59 7.10
C ALA A 45 0.94 2.12 8.52
N GLU A 46 -0.30 2.51 8.81
CA GLU A 46 -0.75 2.66 10.20
C GLU A 46 -0.76 1.27 10.83
N GLU A 47 -0.24 1.17 12.06
CA GLU A 47 0.05 -0.09 12.75
C GLU A 47 -0.98 -1.19 12.47
N PRO A 48 -0.54 -2.44 12.23
CA PRO A 48 -1.46 -3.54 12.13
C PRO A 48 -2.13 -3.73 13.49
N ALA A 49 -3.28 -3.07 13.70
CA ALA A 49 -4.27 -3.53 14.66
C ALA A 49 -4.84 -4.84 14.08
N GLU A 50 -4.07 -5.91 14.29
CA GLU A 50 -4.48 -7.30 14.36
C GLU A 50 -5.43 -7.78 13.26
N LYS A 51 -4.88 -8.39 12.20
CA LYS A 51 -5.48 -9.64 11.70
C LYS A 51 -4.40 -10.70 11.49
N PRO A 52 -4.56 -11.88 12.11
CA PRO A 52 -3.55 -12.91 12.16
C PRO A 52 -3.31 -13.49 10.77
N LYS A 53 -2.11 -14.05 10.58
CA LYS A 53 -1.78 -14.98 9.50
C LYS A 53 -2.77 -16.15 9.47
N GLU A 54 -3.93 -15.98 8.86
CA GLU A 54 -4.68 -17.11 8.32
C GLU A 54 -4.17 -17.34 6.89
N SER A 55 -3.01 -17.99 6.81
CA SER A 55 -2.69 -18.79 5.64
C SER A 55 -3.41 -20.13 5.82
N PRO A 56 -4.53 -20.42 5.12
CA PRO A 56 -4.89 -21.80 4.90
C PRO A 56 -3.90 -22.33 3.86
N LYS A 57 -2.70 -22.72 4.30
CA LYS A 57 -1.83 -23.58 3.49
C LYS A 57 -2.45 -24.96 3.52
N ALA A 58 -3.49 -25.13 2.70
CA ALA A 58 -3.98 -26.40 2.26
C ALA A 58 -2.78 -27.19 1.69
N LYS A 59 -2.39 -28.26 2.36
CA LYS A 59 -1.71 -29.38 1.73
C LYS A 59 -2.36 -30.66 2.23
N LYS A 60 -3.01 -31.29 1.27
CA LYS A 60 -3.60 -32.63 1.27
C LYS A 60 -2.49 -33.69 1.22
#